data_AF-A0A656JZU0-F1
#
_entry.id   AF-A0A656JZU0-F1
#
_cell.length_a   1.000
_cell.length_b   1.000
_cell.length_c   1.000
_cell.angle_alpha   90.00
_cell.angle_beta   90.00
_cell.angle_gamma   90.00
#
_symmetry.space_group_name_H-M   'P 1'
#
loop_
_entity.id
_entity.type
_entity.pdbx_description
1 polymer ?
#
loop_
_entity_poly.entity_id
_entity_poly.type
_entity_poly.pdbx_seq_one_letter_code
_entity_poly.pdbx_strand_id
1 'polypeptide(L)'
;YDDQGRLLAGKPVDAANFEMAVRTREGATVHIRSTLRPDFDNKGPSHINPLITGTFMSALFSWFLSSYLVAPLMKLREAMGKVARGRFDTRVKPDMGRRRDEIVDLAEDCDRMANQLKVMADSQQQLLHDISHELRSPLTRMSAAIGLLRQEPSQLDMLERVERESEKMDALIEELLTLARMQSHPESLSREAVDVISLLAAIVEDAEFEAGLKQCRVRLQAPGSFVAQVDGELLYRAF
;
A
#
# COMPACT_ATOMS: atom_id res chain seq x y z
N TYR A 1 44.90 -31.07 64.01
CA TYR A 1 45.33 -32.02 65.05
C TYR A 1 44.91 -33.40 64.62
N ASP A 2 45.75 -34.42 64.81
CA ASP A 2 45.30 -35.80 64.67
C ASP A 2 44.46 -36.24 65.89
N ASP A 3 43.94 -37.47 65.86
CA ASP A 3 43.17 -38.07 66.96
C ASP A 3 44.00 -38.21 68.26
N GLN A 4 45.33 -38.08 68.18
CA GLN A 4 46.24 -38.10 69.33
C GLN A 4 46.57 -36.69 69.84
N GLY A 5 45.95 -35.65 69.27
CA GLY A 5 46.13 -34.26 69.70
C GLY A 5 47.46 -33.64 69.24
N ARG A 6 48.15 -34.23 68.26
CA ARG A 6 49.37 -33.66 67.66
C ARG A 6 49.03 -32.68 66.55
N LEU A 7 49.71 -31.53 66.53
CA LEU A 7 49.53 -30.53 65.49
C LEU A 7 50.12 -31.05 64.16
N LEU A 8 49.24 -31.32 63.19
CA LEU A 8 49.63 -31.77 61.85
C LEU A 8 50.11 -30.60 60.96
N ALA A 9 49.46 -29.43 61.07
CA ALA A 9 49.78 -28.22 60.32
C ALA A 9 49.19 -26.98 61.00
N GLY A 10 49.83 -25.81 60.83
CA GLY A 10 49.35 -24.51 61.35
C GLY A 10 50.06 -24.03 62.61
N LYS A 11 49.39 -23.15 63.38
CA LYS A 11 49.84 -22.71 64.70
C LYS A 11 49.04 -23.45 65.79
N PRO A 12 49.66 -23.79 66.94
CA PRO A 12 48.93 -24.41 68.03
C PRO A 12 47.89 -23.44 68.59
N VAL A 13 46.69 -23.95 68.86
CA VAL A 13 45.56 -23.21 69.42
C VAL A 13 45.18 -23.87 70.75
N ASP A 14 45.55 -23.22 71.86
CA ASP A 14 45.37 -23.76 73.21
C ASP A 14 43.92 -23.64 73.71
N ALA A 15 43.22 -22.56 73.34
CA ALA A 15 41.80 -22.33 73.62
C ALA A 15 41.03 -22.16 72.31
N ALA A 16 40.49 -23.26 71.78
CA ALA A 16 39.74 -23.24 70.54
C ALA A 16 38.30 -22.75 70.77
N ASN A 17 37.87 -21.72 70.04
CA ASN A 17 36.48 -21.26 70.01
C ASN A 17 35.64 -22.00 68.95
N PHE A 18 36.31 -22.76 68.08
CA PHE A 18 35.72 -23.62 67.07
C PHE A 18 36.58 -24.87 66.89
N GLU A 19 35.95 -26.04 66.96
CA GLU A 19 36.57 -27.33 66.67
C GLU A 19 35.66 -28.14 65.73
N MET A 20 36.24 -28.68 64.67
CA MET A 20 35.54 -29.53 63.71
C MET A 20 36.41 -30.75 63.38
N ALA A 21 35.84 -31.95 63.48
CA ALA A 21 36.49 -33.17 63.03
C ALA A 21 36.16 -33.41 61.55
N VAL A 22 37.17 -33.56 60.71
CA VAL A 22 37.02 -33.85 59.29
C VAL A 22 37.72 -35.16 58.99
N ARG A 23 37.01 -36.07 58.32
CA ARG A 23 37.60 -37.33 57.85
C ARG A 23 38.29 -37.11 56.52
N THR A 24 39.57 -37.42 56.47
CA THR A 24 40.38 -37.34 55.25
C THR A 24 39.99 -38.45 54.27
N ARG A 25 40.36 -38.28 52.99
CA ARG A 25 40.13 -39.31 51.95
C ARG A 25 40.80 -40.65 52.27
N GLU A 26 41.87 -40.63 53.05
CA GLU A 26 42.60 -41.81 53.51
C GLU A 26 41.97 -42.46 54.76
N GLY A 27 40.81 -41.95 55.21
CA GLY A 27 40.03 -42.51 56.31
C GLY A 27 40.42 -42.04 57.70
N ALA A 28 41.53 -41.30 57.84
CA ALA A 28 41.99 -40.71 59.10
C ALA A 28 41.16 -39.49 59.50
N THR A 29 40.90 -39.33 60.79
CA THR A 29 40.18 -38.17 61.35
C THR A 29 41.17 -37.08 61.73
N VAL A 30 40.86 -35.83 61.35
CA VAL A 30 41.67 -34.66 61.65
C VAL A 30 40.79 -33.59 62.28
N HIS A 31 41.21 -33.09 63.43
CA HIS A 31 40.55 -32.02 64.17
C HIS A 31 41.12 -30.65 63.75
N ILE A 32 40.27 -29.82 63.16
CA ILE A 32 40.57 -28.43 62.84
C ILE A 32 40.15 -27.58 64.03
N ARG A 33 41.09 -26.86 64.63
CA ARG A 33 40.86 -25.94 65.74
C ARG A 33 41.16 -24.52 65.32
N SER A 34 40.28 -23.58 65.66
CA SER A 34 40.43 -22.17 65.35
C SER A 34 40.02 -21.30 66.54
N THR A 35 40.73 -20.18 66.72
CA THR A 35 40.38 -19.13 67.70
C THR A 35 39.22 -18.25 67.21
N LEU A 36 38.98 -18.20 65.89
CA LEU A 36 37.81 -17.56 65.29
C LEU A 36 36.81 -18.62 64.82
N ARG A 37 35.52 -18.37 65.06
CA ARG A 37 34.46 -19.14 64.41
C ARG A 37 34.47 -18.82 62.92
N PRO A 38 34.65 -19.80 62.02
CA PRO A 38 34.58 -19.57 60.59
C PRO A 38 33.17 -19.09 60.24
N ASP A 39 33.07 -17.95 59.57
CA ASP A 39 31.82 -17.43 59.04
C ASP A 39 31.47 -18.21 57.75
N PHE A 40 30.62 -19.22 57.90
CA PHE A 40 30.07 -19.98 56.78
C PHE A 40 28.87 -19.29 56.13
N ASP A 41 28.42 -18.14 56.65
CA ASP A 41 27.28 -17.38 56.12
C ASP A 41 27.72 -16.34 55.07
N ASN A 42 28.95 -16.45 54.56
CA ASN A 42 29.40 -15.72 53.38
C ASN A 42 28.66 -16.26 52.13
N LYS A 43 27.39 -15.88 51.99
CA LYS A 43 26.66 -15.97 50.72
C LYS A 43 27.45 -15.11 49.73
N GLY A 44 28.19 -15.75 48.83
CA GLY A 44 28.84 -15.07 47.71
C GLY A 44 27.86 -14.14 46.99
N PRO A 45 28.33 -13.15 46.21
CA PRO A 45 27.48 -12.13 45.61
C PRO A 45 26.23 -12.77 44.98
N SER A 46 25.05 -12.39 45.46
CA SER A 46 23.81 -13.08 45.13
C SER A 46 23.54 -12.99 43.63
N HIS A 47 23.59 -14.13 42.92
CA HIS A 47 23.31 -14.22 41.49
C HIS A 47 21.86 -13.85 41.11
N ILE A 48 20.99 -13.61 42.10
CA ILE A 48 19.58 -13.23 41.92
C ILE A 48 19.44 -11.76 41.49
N ASN A 49 20.29 -10.87 42.03
CA ASN A 49 20.24 -9.43 41.71
C ASN A 49 20.44 -9.12 40.22
N PRO A 50 21.44 -9.69 39.51
CA PRO A 50 21.57 -9.47 38.06
C PRO A 50 20.40 -10.06 37.26
N LEU A 51 19.76 -11.11 37.76
CA LEU A 51 18.63 -11.75 37.07
C LEU A 51 17.35 -10.91 37.19
N ILE A 52 17.08 -10.34 38.36
CA ILE A 52 15.95 -9.41 38.58
C ILE A 52 16.14 -8.14 37.76
N THR A 53 17.33 -7.54 37.81
CA THR A 53 17.62 -6.31 37.05
C THR A 53 17.55 -6.55 35.55
N GLY A 54 18.07 -7.67 35.05
CA GLY A 54 17.93 -8.07 33.65
C GLY A 54 16.46 -8.22 33.23
N THR A 55 15.66 -8.94 34.02
CA THR A 55 14.22 -9.13 33.75
C THR A 55 13.46 -7.80 33.72
N PHE A 56 13.74 -6.92 34.68
CA PHE A 56 13.11 -5.61 34.76
C PHE A 56 13.48 -4.74 33.55
N MET A 57 14.75 -4.72 33.15
CA MET A 57 15.21 -4.00 31.96
C MET A 57 14.61 -4.55 30.67
N SER A 58 14.50 -5.88 30.53
CA SER A 58 13.84 -6.49 29.39
C SER A 58 12.35 -6.14 29.32
N ALA A 59 11.65 -6.13 30.47
CA ALA A 59 10.25 -5.74 30.52
C ALA A 59 10.05 -4.26 30.13
N LEU A 60 10.91 -3.37 30.66
CA LEU A 60 10.90 -1.94 30.32
C LEU A 60 11.18 -1.71 28.84
N PHE A 61 12.20 -2.38 28.29
CA PHE A 61 12.55 -2.30 26.87
C PHE A 61 11.42 -2.83 25.98
N SER A 62 10.79 -3.95 26.36
CA SER A 62 9.65 -4.51 25.62
C SER A 62 8.45 -3.57 25.63
N TRP A 63 8.16 -2.91 26.75
CA TRP A 63 7.08 -1.93 26.85
C TRP A 63 7.36 -0.67 26.00
N PHE A 64 8.60 -0.19 26.04
CA PHE A 64 9.07 0.90 25.18
C PHE A 64 8.94 0.55 23.69
N LEU A 65 9.43 -0.62 23.28
CA LEU A 65 9.38 -1.07 21.88
C LEU A 65 7.94 -1.24 21.38
N SER A 66 7.07 -1.82 22.22
CA SER A 66 5.64 -1.98 21.92
C SER A 66 4.95 -0.63 21.68
N SER A 67 5.18 0.34 22.55
CA SER A 67 4.57 1.67 22.45
C SER A 67 5.19 2.53 21.33
N TYR A 68 6.49 2.37 21.05
CA TYR A 68 7.20 3.13 20.03
C TYR A 68 6.96 2.58 18.60
N LEU A 69 7.04 1.27 18.40
CA LEU A 69 6.94 0.64 17.06
C LEU A 69 5.62 -0.07 16.81
N VAL A 70 5.20 -0.97 17.72
CA VAL A 70 4.08 -1.87 17.46
C VAL A 70 2.75 -1.12 17.40
N ALA A 71 2.52 -0.19 18.34
CA ALA A 71 1.28 0.57 18.39
C ALA A 71 1.02 1.41 17.10
N PRO A 72 1.98 2.18 16.56
CA PRO A 72 1.81 2.85 15.25
C PRO A 72 1.56 1.90 14.09
N LEU A 73 2.25 0.75 14.04
CA LEU A 73 2.06 -0.24 12.98
C LEU A 73 0.65 -0.85 13.02
N MET A 74 0.09 -1.05 14.21
CA MET A 74 -1.30 -1.49 14.34
C MET A 74 -2.29 -0.45 13.82
N LYS A 75 -2.04 0.84 14.03
CA LYS A 75 -2.87 1.93 13.47
C LYS A 75 -2.82 1.94 11.94
N LEU A 76 -1.62 1.84 11.36
CA LEU A 76 -1.41 1.69 9.92
C LEU A 76 -2.21 0.49 9.38
N ARG A 77 -2.07 -0.68 10.02
CA ARG A 77 -2.80 -1.90 9.63
C ARG A 77 -4.31 -1.70 9.68
N GLU A 78 -4.83 -1.09 10.74
CA GLU A 78 -6.25 -0.84 10.88
C GLU A 78 -6.76 0.09 9.77
N ALA A 79 -6.04 1.19 9.53
CA ALA A 79 -6.39 2.16 8.51
C ALA A 79 -6.33 1.57 7.09
N MET A 80 -5.28 0.82 6.77
CA MET A 80 -5.20 0.10 5.49
C MET A 80 -6.32 -0.95 5.36
N GLY A 81 -6.71 -1.59 6.47
CA GLY A 81 -7.91 -2.43 6.50
C GLY A 81 -9.23 -1.68 6.29
N LYS A 82 -9.30 -0.38 6.56
CA LYS A 82 -10.45 0.48 6.20
C LYS A 82 -10.40 0.85 4.71
N VAL A 83 -9.23 1.22 4.20
CA VAL A 83 -8.99 1.52 2.78
C VAL A 83 -9.33 0.31 1.90
N ALA A 84 -8.89 -0.89 2.27
CA ALA A 84 -9.19 -2.14 1.57
C ALA A 84 -10.69 -2.48 1.54
N ARG A 85 -11.49 -1.91 2.44
CA ARG A 85 -12.97 -2.02 2.45
C ARG A 85 -13.67 -0.85 1.73
N GLY A 86 -12.93 -0.08 0.92
CA GLY A 86 -13.45 1.04 0.14
C GLY A 86 -13.56 2.36 0.89
N ARG A 87 -13.07 2.47 2.14
CA ARG A 87 -13.06 3.76 2.87
C ARG A 87 -11.81 4.57 2.57
N PHE A 88 -11.77 5.15 1.37
CA PHE A 88 -10.60 5.89 0.88
C PHE A 88 -10.37 7.26 1.54
N ASP A 89 -11.36 7.77 2.28
CA ASP A 89 -11.21 8.97 3.12
C ASP A 89 -10.43 8.74 4.42
N THR A 90 -10.07 7.49 4.70
CA THR A 90 -9.25 7.16 5.88
C THR A 90 -7.87 7.83 5.76
N ARG A 91 -7.40 8.45 6.84
CA ARG A 91 -6.05 9.05 6.93
C ARG A 91 -5.32 8.51 8.15
N VAL A 92 -4.01 8.28 8.01
CA VAL A 92 -3.16 7.69 9.03
C VAL A 92 -2.27 8.73 9.71
N LYS A 93 -1.77 9.71 8.94
CA LYS A 93 -0.86 10.73 9.46
C LYS A 93 -1.37 11.45 10.72
N PRO A 94 -2.65 11.85 10.84
CA PRO A 94 -3.16 12.52 12.05
C PRO A 94 -2.98 11.69 13.33
N ASP A 95 -3.05 10.36 13.22
CA ASP A 95 -2.95 9.44 14.36
C ASP A 95 -1.50 9.16 14.78
N MET A 96 -0.52 9.66 14.03
CA MET A 96 0.91 9.53 14.31
C MET A 96 1.46 10.62 15.25
N GLY A 97 0.68 11.67 15.51
CA GLY A 97 1.03 12.74 16.44
C GLY A 97 2.16 13.63 15.92
N ARG A 98 3.17 13.90 16.76
CA ARG A 98 4.32 14.78 16.43
C ARG A 98 5.59 14.02 16.03
N ARG A 99 5.47 12.72 15.70
CA ARG A 99 6.60 11.90 15.24
C ARG A 99 7.20 12.48 13.96
N ARG A 100 8.48 12.21 13.74
CA ARG A 100 9.27 12.67 12.59
C ARG A 100 10.29 11.59 12.22
N ASP A 101 9.79 10.37 12.07
CA ASP A 101 10.54 9.18 11.72
C ASP A 101 9.94 8.51 10.48
N GLU A 102 10.58 7.46 9.99
CA GLU A 102 10.22 6.75 8.77
C GLU A 102 8.80 6.14 8.82
N ILE A 103 8.24 5.95 10.02
CA ILE A 103 6.85 5.50 10.20
C ILE A 103 5.87 6.60 9.77
N VAL A 104 6.18 7.88 10.03
CA VAL A 104 5.36 9.00 9.57
C VAL A 104 5.43 9.14 8.05
N ASP A 105 6.62 8.96 7.47
CA ASP A 105 6.78 8.98 6.02
C ASP A 105 5.96 7.86 5.36
N LEU A 106 5.99 6.66 5.94
CA LEU A 106 5.13 5.55 5.48
C LEU A 106 3.63 5.86 5.63
N ALA A 107 3.24 6.56 6.71
CA ALA A 107 1.85 6.99 6.88
C ALA A 107 1.43 8.02 5.82
N GLU A 108 2.34 8.91 5.40
CA GLU A 108 2.10 9.83 4.29
C GLU A 108 1.93 9.10 2.96
N ASP A 109 2.80 8.14 2.67
CA ASP A 109 2.70 7.35 1.43
C ASP A 109 1.41 6.53 1.38
N CYS A 110 1.01 5.96 2.52
CA CYS A 110 -0.29 5.30 2.68
C CYS A 110 -1.47 6.25 2.40
N ASP A 111 -1.42 7.49 2.92
CA ASP A 111 -2.46 8.50 2.69
C ASP A 111 -2.52 8.94 1.22
N ARG A 112 -1.36 9.06 0.56
CA ARG A 112 -1.28 9.34 -0.88
C ARG A 112 -1.90 8.21 -1.71
N MET A 113 -1.57 6.96 -1.38
CA MET A 113 -2.15 5.79 -2.04
C MET A 113 -3.67 5.74 -1.85
N ALA A 114 -4.17 5.95 -0.63
CA ALA A 114 -5.61 6.01 -0.36
C ALA A 114 -6.30 7.11 -1.18
N ASN A 115 -5.66 8.28 -1.33
CA ASN A 115 -6.19 9.36 -2.15
C ASN A 115 -6.20 9.03 -3.65
N GLN A 116 -5.16 8.39 -4.18
CA GLN A 116 -5.12 7.94 -5.57
C GLN A 116 -6.23 6.92 -5.86
N LEU A 117 -6.42 5.95 -4.95
CA LEU A 117 -7.52 4.99 -5.04
C LEU A 117 -8.89 5.68 -5.00
N LYS A 118 -9.06 6.71 -4.17
CA LYS A 118 -10.29 7.53 -4.14
C LYS A 118 -10.56 8.16 -5.50
N VAL A 119 -9.57 8.88 -6.05
CA VAL A 119 -9.71 9.55 -7.34
C VAL A 119 -10.04 8.55 -8.45
N MET A 120 -9.38 7.39 -8.47
CA MET A 120 -9.67 6.33 -9.44
C MET A 120 -11.10 5.80 -9.28
N ALA A 121 -11.53 5.47 -8.06
CA ALA A 121 -12.88 4.97 -7.79
C ALA A 121 -13.97 6.01 -8.15
N ASP A 122 -13.78 7.27 -7.77
CA ASP A 122 -14.71 8.36 -8.08
C ASP A 122 -14.80 8.57 -9.60
N SER A 123 -13.66 8.54 -10.30
CA SER A 123 -13.63 8.66 -11.76
C SER A 123 -14.35 7.51 -12.48
N GLN A 124 -14.19 6.27 -12.00
CA GLN A 124 -14.90 5.12 -12.52
C GLN A 124 -16.41 5.24 -12.31
N GLN A 125 -16.84 5.68 -11.12
CA GLN A 125 -18.26 5.85 -10.82
C GLN A 125 -18.89 6.96 -11.67
N GLN A 126 -18.19 8.07 -11.87
CA GLN A 126 -18.62 9.16 -12.75
C GLN A 126 -18.74 8.69 -14.20
N LEU A 127 -17.74 7.97 -14.71
CA LEU A 127 -17.77 7.40 -16.05
C LEU A 127 -18.99 6.48 -16.25
N LEU A 128 -19.24 5.55 -15.32
CA LEU A 128 -20.41 4.66 -15.41
C LEU A 128 -21.74 5.42 -15.38
N HIS A 129 -21.80 6.52 -14.62
CA HIS A 129 -22.96 7.39 -14.59
C HIS A 129 -23.18 8.07 -15.95
N ASP A 130 -22.13 8.66 -16.52
CA ASP A 130 -22.19 9.37 -17.80
C ASP A 130 -22.58 8.40 -18.93
N ILE A 131 -21.98 7.21 -18.97
CA ILE A 131 -22.36 6.14 -19.91
C ILE A 131 -23.85 5.80 -19.81
N SER A 132 -24.34 5.60 -18.58
CA SER A 132 -25.74 5.24 -18.36
C SER A 132 -26.70 6.34 -18.84
N HIS A 133 -26.31 7.60 -18.70
CA HIS A 133 -27.07 8.74 -19.19
C HIS A 133 -27.06 8.83 -20.72
N GLU A 134 -25.89 8.73 -21.34
CA GLU A 134 -25.72 8.84 -22.79
C GLU A 134 -26.39 7.68 -23.54
N LEU A 135 -26.39 6.45 -22.99
CA LEU A 135 -27.05 5.29 -23.60
C LEU A 135 -28.57 5.28 -23.42
N ARG A 136 -29.11 5.88 -22.34
CA ARG A 136 -30.56 5.90 -22.10
C ARG A 136 -31.32 6.69 -23.15
N SER A 137 -30.72 7.78 -23.63
CA SER A 137 -31.29 8.68 -24.63
C SER A 137 -31.59 7.99 -25.98
N PRO A 138 -30.61 7.37 -26.68
CA PRO A 138 -30.85 6.63 -27.92
C PRO A 138 -31.77 5.43 -27.71
N LEU A 139 -31.63 4.68 -26.61
CA LEU A 139 -32.54 3.56 -26.29
C LEU A 139 -33.99 4.00 -26.19
N THR A 140 -34.26 5.15 -25.56
CA THR A 140 -35.61 5.70 -25.44
C THR A 140 -36.15 6.12 -26.81
N ARG A 141 -35.32 6.73 -27.65
CA ARG A 141 -35.69 7.14 -29.01
C ARG A 141 -35.98 5.95 -29.92
N MET A 142 -35.16 4.90 -29.88
CA MET A 142 -35.43 3.64 -30.59
C MET A 142 -36.74 3.01 -30.12
N SER A 143 -36.95 2.92 -28.80
CA SER A 143 -38.18 2.34 -28.24
C SER A 143 -39.43 3.09 -28.71
N ALA A 144 -39.36 4.42 -28.78
CA ALA A 144 -40.43 5.25 -29.31
C ALA A 144 -40.66 5.01 -30.81
N ALA A 145 -39.60 4.98 -31.62
CA ALA A 145 -39.69 4.73 -33.06
C ALA A 145 -40.28 3.34 -33.36
N ILE A 146 -39.85 2.30 -32.64
CA ILE A 146 -40.43 0.94 -32.73
C ILE A 146 -41.91 0.94 -32.31
N GLY A 147 -42.26 1.70 -31.27
CA GLY A 147 -43.66 1.84 -30.83
C GLY A 147 -44.57 2.46 -31.90
N LEU A 148 -44.09 3.49 -32.58
CA LEU A 148 -44.79 4.12 -33.70
C LEU A 148 -44.88 3.19 -34.92
N LEU A 149 -43.79 2.50 -35.26
CA LEU A 149 -43.76 1.52 -36.35
C LEU A 149 -44.77 0.38 -36.14
N ARG A 150 -44.99 -0.03 -34.88
CA ARG A 150 -46.02 -1.03 -34.53
C ARG A 150 -47.45 -0.54 -34.73
N GLN A 151 -47.69 0.77 -34.60
CA GLN A 151 -49.00 1.37 -34.83
C GLN A 151 -49.26 1.57 -36.32
N GLU A 152 -48.24 2.02 -37.07
CA GLU A 152 -48.34 2.32 -38.49
C GLU A 152 -47.14 1.75 -39.27
N PRO A 153 -47.23 0.50 -39.77
CA PRO A 153 -46.11 -0.21 -40.38
C PRO A 153 -45.57 0.39 -41.69
N SER A 154 -46.29 1.32 -42.30
CA SER A 154 -45.90 2.01 -43.53
C SER A 154 -44.85 3.11 -43.32
N GLN A 155 -44.55 3.50 -42.07
CA GLN A 155 -43.56 4.54 -41.76
C GLN A 155 -42.12 4.00 -41.78
N LEU A 156 -41.59 3.73 -42.96
CA LEU A 156 -40.20 3.27 -43.15
C LEU A 156 -39.15 4.23 -42.55
N ASP A 157 -39.46 5.52 -42.45
CA ASP A 157 -38.61 6.53 -41.81
C ASP A 157 -38.29 6.21 -40.33
N MET A 158 -39.17 5.47 -39.63
CA MET A 158 -38.91 5.04 -38.25
C MET A 158 -37.87 3.93 -38.17
N LEU A 159 -37.75 3.10 -39.21
CA LEU A 159 -36.70 2.08 -39.33
C LEU A 159 -35.34 2.73 -39.52
N GLU A 160 -35.25 3.72 -40.42
CA GLU A 160 -34.03 4.53 -40.61
C GLU A 160 -33.64 5.26 -39.31
N ARG A 161 -34.63 5.73 -38.53
CA ARG A 161 -34.38 6.37 -37.24
C ARG A 161 -33.84 5.39 -36.19
N VAL A 162 -34.30 4.14 -36.18
CA VAL A 162 -33.75 3.10 -35.29
C VAL A 162 -32.31 2.77 -35.68
N GLU A 163 -32.04 2.64 -36.99
CA GLU A 163 -30.70 2.37 -37.52
C GLU A 163 -29.69 3.46 -37.13
N ARG A 164 -30.04 4.73 -37.33
CA ARG A 164 -29.19 5.87 -36.92
C ARG A 164 -28.89 5.91 -35.41
N GLU A 165 -29.87 5.59 -34.56
CA GLU A 165 -29.62 5.54 -33.12
C GLU A 165 -28.72 4.36 -32.73
N SER A 166 -28.79 3.25 -33.48
CA SER A 166 -27.91 2.08 -33.29
C SER A 166 -26.47 2.42 -33.64
N GLU A 167 -26.25 3.03 -34.81
CA GLU A 167 -24.94 3.54 -35.24
C GLU A 167 -24.34 4.51 -34.20
N LYS A 168 -25.19 5.39 -33.65
CA LYS A 168 -24.77 6.31 -32.58
C LYS A 168 -24.34 5.59 -31.31
N MET A 169 -25.03 4.52 -30.91
CA MET A 169 -24.64 3.71 -29.75
C MET A 169 -23.32 2.98 -30.00
N ASP A 170 -23.10 2.45 -31.20
CA ASP A 170 -21.84 1.79 -31.57
C ASP A 170 -20.66 2.77 -31.49
N ALA A 171 -20.82 3.99 -32.02
CA ALA A 171 -19.80 5.04 -31.90
C ALA A 171 -19.48 5.39 -30.44
N LEU A 172 -20.50 5.55 -29.59
CA LEU A 172 -20.30 5.79 -28.15
C LEU A 172 -19.57 4.63 -27.46
N ILE A 173 -19.89 3.39 -27.81
CA ILE A 173 -19.21 2.20 -27.26
C ILE A 173 -17.74 2.19 -27.65
N GLU A 174 -17.42 2.54 -28.90
CA GLU A 174 -16.02 2.64 -29.36
C GLU A 174 -15.23 3.73 -28.62
N GLU A 175 -15.81 4.91 -28.42
CA GLU A 175 -15.19 6.00 -27.64
C GLU A 175 -14.90 5.54 -26.20
N LEU A 176 -15.83 4.83 -25.58
CA LEU A 176 -15.67 4.31 -24.22
C LEU A 176 -14.59 3.23 -24.11
N LEU A 177 -14.53 2.31 -25.07
CA LEU A 177 -13.48 1.30 -25.13
C LEU A 177 -12.10 1.94 -25.36
N THR A 178 -12.04 3.00 -26.15
CA THR A 178 -10.82 3.78 -26.38
C THR A 178 -10.36 4.44 -25.08
N LEU A 179 -11.25 5.14 -24.38
CA LEU A 179 -10.98 5.73 -23.08
C LEU A 179 -10.53 4.70 -22.04
N ALA A 180 -11.20 3.55 -21.95
CA ALA A 180 -10.86 2.48 -21.01
C ALA A 180 -9.45 1.91 -21.29
N ARG A 181 -9.07 1.73 -22.55
CA ARG A 181 -7.72 1.31 -22.94
C ARG A 181 -6.67 2.34 -22.48
N MET A 182 -6.90 3.63 -22.75
CA MET A 182 -6.01 4.72 -22.36
C MET A 182 -5.81 4.80 -20.83
N GLN A 183 -6.86 4.56 -20.04
CA GLN A 183 -6.79 4.58 -18.57
C GLN A 183 -6.05 3.36 -17.99
N SER A 184 -6.20 2.18 -18.60
CA SER A 184 -5.63 0.93 -18.07
C SER A 184 -4.11 0.84 -18.21
N HIS A 185 -3.54 1.38 -19.29
CA HIS A 185 -2.12 1.24 -19.61
C HIS A 185 -1.58 2.51 -20.31
N PRO A 186 -1.26 3.57 -19.57
CA PRO A 186 -0.68 4.79 -20.15
C PRO A 186 0.63 4.55 -20.91
N GLU A 187 1.39 3.52 -20.50
CA GLU A 187 2.64 3.12 -21.16
C GLU A 187 2.47 2.17 -22.35
N SER A 188 1.26 1.63 -22.60
CA SER A 188 1.01 0.79 -23.79
C SER A 188 0.56 1.58 -25.01
N LEU A 189 0.54 2.92 -24.94
CA LEU A 189 0.31 3.76 -26.11
C LEU A 189 1.48 3.57 -27.07
N SER A 190 1.19 3.03 -28.26
CA SER A 190 2.20 2.78 -29.29
C SER A 190 2.66 4.11 -29.87
N ARG A 191 3.66 4.72 -29.25
CA ARG A 191 4.26 5.95 -29.77
C ARG A 191 5.16 5.59 -30.94
N GLU A 192 4.78 6.07 -32.12
CA GLU A 192 5.56 5.97 -33.33
C GLU A 192 5.88 7.36 -33.88
N ALA A 193 6.90 7.44 -34.74
CA ALA A 193 7.27 8.69 -35.40
C ALA A 193 6.24 9.00 -36.50
N VAL A 194 5.28 9.87 -36.20
CA VAL A 194 4.25 10.31 -37.15
C VAL A 194 4.53 11.73 -37.59
N ASP A 195 4.48 11.99 -38.90
CA ASP A 195 4.40 13.36 -39.41
C ASP A 195 2.97 13.88 -39.25
N VAL A 196 2.76 14.70 -38.21
CA VAL A 196 1.46 15.23 -37.82
C VAL A 196 0.85 16.07 -38.94
N ILE A 197 1.66 16.75 -39.74
CA ILE A 197 1.16 17.61 -40.83
C ILE A 197 0.59 16.75 -41.96
N SER A 198 1.28 15.65 -42.29
CA SER A 198 0.78 14.67 -43.25
C SER A 198 -0.52 14.01 -42.76
N LEU A 199 -0.63 13.69 -41.47
CA LEU A 199 -1.86 13.16 -40.88
C LEU A 199 -3.02 14.18 -40.95
N LEU A 200 -2.78 15.42 -40.53
CA LEU A 200 -3.77 16.50 -40.58
C LEU A 200 -4.19 16.81 -42.02
N ALA A 201 -3.30 16.67 -42.99
CA ALA A 201 -3.64 16.86 -44.41
C ALA A 201 -4.67 15.82 -44.87
N ALA A 202 -4.50 14.54 -44.50
CA ALA A 202 -5.46 13.49 -44.81
C ALA A 202 -6.83 13.75 -44.15
N ILE A 203 -6.84 14.14 -42.88
CA ILE A 203 -8.07 14.49 -42.15
C ILE A 203 -8.79 15.68 -42.80
N VAL A 204 -8.04 16.71 -43.21
CA VAL A 204 -8.62 17.89 -43.88
C VAL A 204 -9.18 17.55 -45.25
N GLU A 205 -8.56 16.62 -45.99
CA GLU A 205 -9.09 16.15 -47.28
C GLU A 205 -10.45 15.45 -47.10
N ASP A 206 -10.56 14.55 -46.11
CA ASP A 206 -11.83 13.90 -45.76
C ASP A 206 -12.88 14.93 -45.27
N ALA A 207 -12.47 15.86 -44.42
CA ALA A 207 -13.35 16.91 -43.90
C ALA A 207 -13.79 17.92 -44.98
N GLU A 208 -12.95 18.21 -45.98
CA GLU A 208 -13.32 19.08 -47.11
C GLU A 208 -14.45 18.46 -47.94
N PHE A 209 -14.45 17.14 -48.11
CA PHE A 209 -15.51 16.42 -48.81
C PHE A 209 -16.87 16.61 -48.12
N GLU A 210 -16.92 16.42 -46.80
CA GLU A 210 -18.15 16.65 -46.01
C GLU A 210 -18.54 18.13 -45.93
N ALA A 211 -17.55 19.03 -45.80
CA ALA A 211 -17.78 20.46 -45.73
C ALA A 211 -18.41 21.00 -47.02
N GLY A 212 -18.06 20.42 -48.18
CA GLY A 212 -18.66 20.74 -49.48
C GLY A 212 -20.19 20.51 -49.49
N LEU A 213 -20.67 19.47 -48.82
CA LEU A 213 -22.11 19.19 -48.67
C LEU A 213 -22.84 20.23 -47.82
N LYS A 214 -22.12 20.92 -46.92
CA LYS A 214 -22.65 21.94 -46.00
C LYS A 214 -22.30 23.38 -46.42
N GLN A 215 -21.75 23.59 -47.63
CA GLN A 215 -21.26 24.89 -48.11
C GLN A 215 -20.18 25.54 -47.22
N CYS A 216 -19.42 24.73 -46.50
CA CYS A 216 -18.28 25.16 -45.70
C CYS A 216 -16.96 24.83 -46.42
N ARG A 217 -15.86 25.48 -46.02
CA ARG A 217 -14.51 25.16 -46.50
C ARG A 217 -13.58 24.97 -45.33
N VAL A 218 -12.83 23.87 -45.35
CA VAL A 218 -11.75 23.59 -44.40
C VAL A 218 -10.43 23.97 -45.09
N ARG A 219 -9.45 24.48 -44.35
CA ARG A 219 -8.10 24.73 -44.89
C ARG A 219 -7.07 24.41 -43.82
N LEU A 220 -6.08 23.61 -44.18
CA LEU A 220 -4.92 23.37 -43.34
C LEU A 220 -3.89 24.49 -43.57
N GLN A 221 -3.43 25.13 -42.48
CA GLN A 221 -2.35 26.11 -42.53
C GLN A 221 -1.25 25.66 -41.56
N ALA A 222 -0.21 25.00 -42.08
CA ALA A 222 0.85 24.38 -41.29
C ALA A 222 2.23 24.57 -41.96
N PRO A 223 3.35 24.43 -41.22
CA PRO A 223 4.69 24.36 -41.80
C PRO A 223 4.89 23.09 -42.66
N GLY A 224 6.10 22.88 -43.21
CA GLY A 224 6.35 21.81 -44.19
C GLY A 224 6.26 20.38 -43.66
N SER A 225 6.77 20.10 -42.45
CA SER A 225 6.61 18.81 -41.76
C SER A 225 6.79 18.99 -40.26
N PHE A 226 6.14 18.13 -39.46
CA PHE A 226 6.33 18.08 -38.01
C PHE A 226 6.22 16.64 -37.53
N VAL A 227 7.37 16.01 -37.29
CA VAL A 227 7.45 14.63 -36.81
C VAL A 227 7.45 14.61 -35.28
N ALA A 228 6.48 13.89 -34.71
CA ALA A 228 6.35 13.71 -33.27
C ALA A 228 6.18 12.23 -32.90
N GLN A 229 6.59 11.87 -31.69
CA GLN A 229 6.38 10.53 -31.12
C GLN A 229 4.99 10.47 -30.48
N VAL A 230 4.01 10.00 -31.26
CA VAL A 230 2.59 10.00 -30.92
C VAL A 230 1.94 8.67 -31.31
N ASP A 231 0.76 8.41 -30.77
CA ASP A 231 -0.10 7.34 -31.25
C ASP A 231 -0.92 7.89 -32.43
N GLY A 232 -0.61 7.44 -33.65
CA GLY A 232 -1.19 8.00 -34.88
C GLY A 232 -2.70 7.80 -34.98
N GLU A 233 -3.22 6.65 -34.51
CA GLU A 233 -4.65 6.35 -34.54
C GLU A 233 -5.43 7.23 -33.56
N LEU A 234 -4.93 7.40 -32.34
CA LEU A 234 -5.57 8.28 -31.36
C LEU A 234 -5.50 9.74 -31.78
N LEU A 235 -4.40 10.19 -32.39
CA LEU A 235 -4.29 11.54 -32.91
C LEU A 235 -5.29 11.77 -34.05
N TYR A 236 -5.44 10.79 -34.94
CA TYR A 236 -6.40 10.86 -36.05
C TYR A 236 -7.84 10.99 -35.54
N ARG A 237 -8.25 10.18 -34.55
CA ARG A 237 -9.60 10.22 -33.98
C ARG A 237 -9.92 11.46 -33.17
N ALA A 238 -8.91 12.16 -32.65
CA ALA A 238 -9.10 13.36 -31.82
C ALA A 238 -9.43 14.63 -32.63
N PHE A 239 -9.14 14.62 -33.93
CA PHE A 239 -9.41 15.72 -34.87
C PHE A 239 -10.63 15.43 -35.73
#